data_AF-A0A4Y9J8F8-F1
#
_entry.id   AF-A0A4Y9J8F8-F1
#
_cell.length_a   1.000
_cell.length_b   1.000
_cell.length_c   1.000
_cell.angle_alpha   90.00
_cell.angle_beta   90.00
_cell.angle_gamma   90.00
#
_symmetry.space_group_name_H-M   'P 1'
#
loop_
_entity.id
_entity.type
_entity.pdbx_description
1 polymer ?
#
loop_
_entity_poly.entity_id
_entity_poly.type
_entity_poly.pdbx_seq_one_letter_code
_entity_poly.pdbx_strand_id
1 'polypeptide(L)'
;MVKGGWKYEGVAWRAPKEGKEVYRLYNPILKDHHYTMDQNEVRVLTTKHHWRNEGSAWYSAGSRPVHCLFHQGLTSGSHHYTMSENEVRVLQTRGWKYEGIAWYGEDAFE
;
A
#
# COMPACT_ATOMS: atom_id res chain seq x y z
N MET A 1 -12.57 -10.12 22.52
CA MET A 1 -11.50 -11.14 22.57
C MET A 1 -10.60 -10.93 21.36
N VAL A 2 -9.44 -10.28 21.50
CA VAL A 2 -8.45 -10.17 20.42
C VAL A 2 -7.51 -11.36 20.56
N LYS A 3 -7.75 -12.41 19.79
CA LYS A 3 -6.95 -13.64 19.83
C LYS A 3 -5.89 -13.55 18.72
N GLY A 4 -4.70 -13.11 19.09
CA GLY A 4 -3.54 -12.90 18.21
C GLY A 4 -2.94 -11.52 18.49
N GLY A 5 -1.65 -11.45 18.82
CA GLY A 5 -0.93 -10.29 19.40
C GLY A 5 -0.81 -9.03 18.52
N TRP A 6 -1.87 -8.65 17.80
CA TRP A 6 -1.98 -7.42 17.06
C TRP A 6 -2.31 -6.27 18.01
N LYS A 7 -1.44 -5.27 18.05
CA LYS A 7 -1.69 -4.00 18.74
C LYS A 7 -2.24 -3.01 17.72
N TYR A 8 -3.38 -2.40 18.02
CA TYR A 8 -3.90 -1.31 17.21
C TYR A 8 -2.97 -0.09 17.34
N GLU A 9 -2.50 0.43 16.21
CA GLU A 9 -1.54 1.55 16.16
C GLU A 9 -2.20 2.88 15.73
N GLY A 10 -3.52 2.89 15.53
CA GLY A 10 -4.27 4.07 15.06
C GLY A 10 -4.75 3.94 13.62
N VAL A 11 -5.33 5.00 13.10
CA VAL A 11 -5.74 5.12 11.70
C VAL A 11 -4.52 5.53 10.87
N ALA A 12 -4.19 4.74 9.86
CA ALA A 12 -3.03 5.02 9.00
C ALA A 12 -3.27 6.20 8.05
N TRP A 13 -4.46 6.28 7.43
CA TRP A 13 -4.94 7.45 6.66
C TRP A 13 -6.46 7.40 6.49
N ARG A 14 -7.06 8.52 6.05
CA ARG A 14 -8.45 8.56 5.55
C ARG A 14 -8.45 8.62 4.03
N ALA A 15 -9.31 7.81 3.43
CA ALA A 15 -9.55 7.84 2.00
C ALA A 15 -10.66 8.86 1.67
N PRO A 16 -10.43 9.79 0.72
CA PRO A 16 -11.46 10.68 0.19
C PRO A 16 -12.59 9.90 -0.51
N LYS A 17 -13.73 10.58 -0.69
CA LYS A 17 -14.89 10.04 -1.43
C LYS A 17 -14.71 10.05 -2.95
N GLU A 18 -13.83 10.91 -3.44
CA GLU A 18 -13.56 11.14 -4.87
C GLU A 18 -12.06 11.36 -5.08
N GLY A 19 -11.56 11.17 -6.31
CA GLY A 19 -10.15 11.38 -6.64
C GLY A 19 -9.63 10.35 -7.63
N LYS A 20 -8.31 10.15 -7.64
CA LYS A 20 -7.67 9.10 -8.46
C LYS A 20 -7.83 7.74 -7.79
N GLU A 21 -8.18 6.72 -8.54
CA GLU A 21 -8.36 5.38 -7.97
C GLU A 21 -7.02 4.74 -7.56
N VAL A 22 -7.02 4.09 -6.40
CA VAL A 22 -5.99 3.14 -6.00
C VAL A 22 -6.57 1.73 -6.20
N TYR A 23 -5.95 0.96 -7.09
CA TYR A 23 -6.38 -0.38 -7.41
C TYR A 23 -5.80 -1.39 -6.42
N ARG A 24 -6.61 -2.36 -6.00
CA ARG A 24 -6.15 -3.52 -5.22
C ARG A 24 -6.03 -4.74 -6.11
N LEU A 25 -4.86 -5.34 -6.07
CA LEU A 25 -4.54 -6.56 -6.79
C LEU A 25 -4.30 -7.69 -5.79
N TYR A 26 -4.82 -8.87 -6.06
CA TYR A 26 -4.61 -10.06 -5.24
C TYR A 26 -3.82 -11.12 -5.99
N ASN A 27 -2.77 -11.67 -5.37
CA ASN A 27 -2.05 -12.82 -5.87
C ASN A 27 -2.45 -14.09 -5.09
N PRO A 28 -3.19 -15.04 -5.69
CA PRO A 28 -3.63 -16.23 -4.99
C PRO A 28 -2.49 -17.22 -4.65
N ILE A 29 -1.36 -17.14 -5.34
CA ILE A 29 -0.19 -18.00 -5.10
C ILE A 29 0.59 -17.47 -3.89
N LEU A 30 0.86 -16.17 -3.86
CA LEU A 30 1.59 -15.51 -2.77
C LEU A 30 0.71 -15.25 -1.54
N LYS A 31 -0.62 -15.31 -1.69
CA LYS A 31 -1.61 -14.88 -0.70
C LYS A 31 -1.34 -13.44 -0.24
N ASP A 32 -1.06 -12.57 -1.20
CA ASP A 32 -0.65 -11.18 -0.96
C ASP A 32 -1.52 -10.19 -1.72
N HIS A 33 -1.56 -8.95 -1.21
CA HIS A 33 -2.22 -7.83 -1.86
C HIS A 33 -1.20 -6.77 -2.27
N HIS A 34 -1.42 -6.17 -3.43
CA HIS A 34 -0.66 -5.02 -3.92
C HIS A 34 -1.60 -3.86 -4.21
N TYR A 35 -1.13 -2.64 -3.98
CA TYR A 35 -1.92 -1.42 -4.13
C TYR A 35 -1.18 -0.42 -5.02
N THR A 36 -1.83 0.00 -6.09
CA THR A 36 -1.18 0.88 -7.07
C THR A 36 -2.16 1.81 -7.78
N MET A 37 -1.70 3.00 -8.12
CA MET A 37 -2.40 3.91 -9.04
C MET A 37 -1.94 3.71 -10.50
N ASP A 38 -0.87 2.94 -10.74
CA ASP A 38 -0.33 2.75 -12.09
C ASP A 38 -1.14 1.69 -12.85
N GLN A 39 -1.96 2.14 -13.80
CA GLN A 39 -2.73 1.26 -14.67
C GLN A 39 -1.84 0.36 -15.55
N ASN A 40 -0.62 0.79 -15.89
CA ASN A 40 0.31 -0.06 -16.61
C ASN A 40 0.80 -1.21 -15.72
N GLU A 41 1.08 -0.95 -14.45
CA GLU A 41 1.42 -1.98 -13.46
C GLU A 41 0.25 -2.97 -13.28
N VAL A 42 -0.97 -2.47 -13.10
CA VAL A 42 -2.19 -3.31 -13.05
C VAL A 42 -2.26 -4.24 -14.25
N ARG A 43 -2.09 -3.69 -15.46
CA ARG A 43 -2.13 -4.46 -16.71
C ARG A 43 -1.03 -5.52 -16.75
N VAL A 44 0.21 -5.16 -16.43
CA VAL A 44 1.34 -6.11 -16.47
C VAL A 44 1.15 -7.23 -15.44
N LEU A 45 0.78 -6.90 -14.20
CA LEU A 45 0.59 -7.88 -13.14
C LEU A 45 -0.56 -8.85 -13.45
N THR A 46 -1.67 -8.34 -13.99
CA THR A 46 -2.85 -9.15 -14.32
C THR A 46 -2.66 -10.01 -15.57
N THR A 47 -1.91 -9.53 -16.57
CA THR A 47 -1.71 -10.27 -17.83
C THR A 47 -0.51 -11.21 -17.81
N LYS A 48 0.52 -10.93 -17.00
CA LYS A 48 1.79 -11.67 -17.02
C LYS A 48 2.18 -12.36 -15.72
N HIS A 49 1.62 -11.94 -14.58
CA HIS A 49 2.09 -12.39 -13.26
C HIS A 49 0.99 -13.01 -12.39
N HIS A 50 -0.14 -13.40 -13.00
CA HIS A 50 -1.26 -14.10 -12.36
C HIS A 50 -1.94 -13.36 -11.21
N TRP A 51 -1.77 -12.03 -11.15
CA TRP A 51 -2.53 -11.20 -10.22
C TRP A 51 -3.97 -11.05 -10.71
N ARG A 52 -4.89 -10.89 -9.77
CA ARG A 52 -6.29 -10.61 -10.03
C ARG A 52 -6.56 -9.16 -9.66
N ASN A 53 -7.13 -8.40 -10.60
CA ASN A 53 -7.61 -7.05 -10.29
C ASN A 53 -8.93 -7.16 -9.52
N GLU A 54 -8.95 -6.67 -8.29
CA GLU A 54 -10.15 -6.61 -7.45
C GLU A 54 -10.89 -5.27 -7.59
N GLY A 55 -10.34 -4.34 -8.38
CA GLY A 55 -10.93 -3.04 -8.67
C GLY A 55 -10.41 -1.93 -7.76
N SER A 56 -11.14 -0.82 -7.75
CA SER A 56 -10.85 0.35 -6.92
C SER A 56 -11.07 0.00 -5.44
N ALA A 57 -10.03 0.13 -4.63
CA ALA A 57 -10.12 -0.11 -3.19
C ALA A 57 -10.44 1.18 -2.42
N TRP A 58 -9.90 2.30 -2.89
CA TRP A 58 -10.20 3.64 -2.39
C TRP A 58 -9.72 4.70 -3.39
N TYR A 59 -10.05 5.97 -3.11
CA TYR A 59 -9.56 7.11 -3.86
C TYR A 59 -8.36 7.77 -3.19
N SER A 60 -7.52 8.39 -4.00
CA SER A 60 -6.38 9.23 -3.63
C SER A 60 -6.72 10.69 -3.91
N ALA A 61 -6.62 11.53 -2.89
CA ALA A 61 -6.75 12.99 -2.94
C ALA A 61 -6.10 13.61 -1.69
N GLY A 62 -6.14 14.94 -1.58
CA GLY A 62 -5.51 15.67 -0.49
C GLY A 62 -4.01 15.91 -0.71
N SER A 63 -3.32 16.28 0.37
CA SER A 63 -1.92 16.70 0.34
C SER A 63 -0.98 15.83 1.17
N ARG A 64 -1.49 14.81 1.86
CA ARG A 64 -0.66 13.95 2.73
C ARG A 64 -0.11 12.75 1.96
N PRO A 65 1.21 12.64 1.80
CA PRO A 65 1.80 11.53 1.05
C PRO A 65 1.69 10.21 1.82
N VAL A 66 1.31 9.15 1.11
CA VAL A 66 1.50 7.76 1.54
C VAL A 66 2.69 7.19 0.78
N HIS A 67 3.72 6.82 1.52
CA HIS A 67 4.99 6.29 1.03
C HIS A 67 4.89 4.78 0.84
N CYS A 68 5.45 4.26 -0.26
CA CYS A 68 5.63 2.83 -0.47
C CYS A 68 7.10 2.43 -0.31
N LEU A 69 7.31 1.32 0.39
CA LEU A 69 8.60 0.64 0.45
C LEU A 69 8.45 -0.82 0.06
N PHE A 70 9.45 -1.35 -0.63
CA PHE A 70 9.52 -2.74 -1.06
C PHE A 70 10.65 -3.50 -0.37
N HIS A 71 10.41 -4.74 0.04
CA HIS A 71 11.41 -5.64 0.58
C HIS A 71 11.55 -6.91 -0.27
N GLN A 72 12.63 -6.97 -1.07
CA GLN A 72 12.91 -8.08 -1.98
C GLN A 72 13.03 -9.47 -1.33
N GLY A 73 13.38 -9.52 -0.04
CA GLY A 73 13.52 -10.79 0.70
C GLY A 73 12.21 -11.40 1.21
N LEU A 74 11.08 -10.73 1.01
CA LEU A 74 9.76 -11.22 1.45
C LEU A 74 8.97 -11.76 0.27
N THR A 75 8.40 -12.96 0.43
CA THR A 75 7.53 -13.58 -0.59
C THR A 75 6.11 -13.00 -0.58
N SER A 76 5.62 -12.54 0.57
CA SER A 76 4.31 -11.94 0.79
C SER A 76 4.45 -10.84 1.84
N GLY A 77 3.63 -9.78 1.76
CA GLY A 77 3.80 -8.58 2.56
C GLY A 77 5.05 -7.80 2.18
N SER A 78 5.45 -7.90 0.91
CA SER A 78 6.70 -7.31 0.42
C SER A 78 6.61 -5.80 0.20
N HIS A 79 5.39 -5.24 0.14
CA HIS A 79 5.16 -3.79 0.07
C HIS A 79 4.60 -3.27 1.39
N HIS A 80 5.15 -2.17 1.87
CA HIS A 80 4.70 -1.45 3.07
C HIS A 80 4.26 -0.04 2.70
N TYR A 81 3.11 0.39 3.22
CA TYR A 81 2.52 1.69 2.94
C TYR A 81 2.37 2.51 4.23
N THR A 82 2.94 3.70 4.26
CA THR A 82 2.96 4.51 5.50
C THR A 82 2.95 6.01 5.24
N MET A 83 2.29 6.77 6.11
CA MET A 83 2.41 8.23 6.18
C MET A 83 3.56 8.70 7.08
N SER A 84 4.25 7.78 7.77
CA SER A 84 5.30 8.11 8.72
C SER A 84 6.66 8.17 8.05
N GLU A 85 7.19 9.38 7.85
CA GLU A 85 8.57 9.56 7.36
C GLU A 85 9.61 8.89 8.28
N ASN A 86 9.32 8.83 9.59
CA ASN A 86 10.20 8.12 10.51
C ASN A 86 10.23 6.61 10.23
N GLU A 87 9.08 6.01 9.94
CA GLU A 87 9.01 4.61 9.56
C GLU A 87 9.74 4.36 8.24
N VAL A 88 9.57 5.24 7.25
CA VAL A 88 10.33 5.20 5.98
C VAL A 88 11.84 5.19 6.25
N ARG A 89 12.35 6.08 7.13
CA ARG A 89 13.78 6.12 7.49
C ARG A 89 14.23 4.84 8.17
N VAL A 90 13.48 4.36 9.16
CA VAL A 90 13.84 3.15 9.93
C VAL A 90 13.83 1.91 9.03
N LEU A 91 12.82 1.74 8.18
CA LEU A 91 12.71 0.58 7.30
C LEU A 91 13.84 0.54 6.26
N GLN A 92 14.28 1.69 5.75
CA GLN A 92 15.45 1.75 4.85
C GLN A 92 16.73 1.23 5.52
N THR A 93 16.92 1.46 6.82
CA THR A 93 18.06 0.86 7.56
C THR A 93 17.93 -0.66 7.74
N ARG A 94 16.76 -1.23 7.48
CA ARG A 94 16.42 -2.64 7.65
C ARG A 94 16.25 -3.38 6.31
N GLY A 95 16.78 -2.82 5.22
CA GLY A 95 16.79 -3.47 3.90
C GLY A 95 15.55 -3.23 3.05
N TRP A 96 14.63 -2.37 3.49
CA TRP A 96 13.51 -1.94 2.64
C TRP A 96 13.99 -0.88 1.65
N LYS A 97 13.58 -1.02 0.39
CA LYS A 97 13.85 -0.05 -0.67
C LYS A 97 12.68 0.94 -0.73
N TYR A 98 12.97 2.23 -0.61
CA TYR A 98 11.97 3.27 -0.82
C TYR A 98 11.59 3.36 -2.30
N GLU A 99 10.30 3.29 -2.62
CA GLU A 99 9.78 3.33 -3.99
C GLU A 99 9.10 4.67 -4.34
N GLY A 100 8.94 5.56 -3.36
CA GLY A 100 8.35 6.88 -3.56
C GLY A 100 6.99 7.03 -2.90
N ILE A 101 6.27 8.05 -3.34
CA ILE A 101 4.87 8.31 -2.93
C ILE A 101 3.96 7.45 -3.80
N ALA A 102 3.21 6.56 -3.18
CA ALA A 102 2.28 5.69 -3.89
C ALA A 102 0.92 6.36 -4.13
N TRP A 103 0.45 7.18 -3.20
CA TRP A 103 -0.76 8.01 -3.34
C TRP A 103 -0.83 9.11 -2.27
N TYR A 104 -1.89 9.91 -2.32
CA TYR A 104 -2.18 10.94 -1.32
C TYR A 104 -3.47 10.60 -0.57
N GLY A 105 -3.46 10.79 0.74
CA GLY A 105 -4.64 10.66 1.61
C GLY A 105 -5.05 11.98 2.23
N GLU A 106 -6.19 11.95 2.91
CA GLU A 106 -6.65 13.05 3.76
C GLU A 106 -6.12 12.91 5.19
N ASP A 107 -6.11 14.04 5.92
CA ASP A 107 -5.72 14.07 7.33
C ASP A 107 -6.58 13.13 8.17
N ALA A 108 -5.95 12.39 9.08
CA ALA A 108 -6.68 11.49 9.98
C ALA A 108 -7.41 12.24 11.10
N PHE A 109 -7.13 13.54 11.27
CA PHE A 109 -7.62 14.41 12.35
C PHE A 109 -8.36 15.64 11.78
N GLU A 110 -9.66 15.72 12.06
CA GLU A 110 -10.32 16.96 12.51
C GLU A 110 -10.68 16.76 14.00
#